data_AF-A0A4V3GSY5-F1
#
_entry.id   AF-A0A4V3GSY5-F1
#
_cell.length_a   1.000
_cell.length_b   1.000
_cell.length_c   1.000
_cell.angle_alpha   90.00
_cell.angle_beta   90.00
_cell.angle_gamma   90.00
#
_symmetry.space_group_name_H-M   'P 1'
#
loop_
_entity.id
_entity.type
_entity.pdbx_description
1 polymer ?
#
loop_
_entity_poly.entity_id
_entity_poly.type
_entity_poly.pdbx_seq_one_letter_code
_entity_poly.pdbx_strand_id
1 'polypeptide(L)'
;MRVLGTNAPGLRSRCDTEAEQEREKALARQAKQFTVNALRSASGIELRYFERGSVYHVLAKVYVNGESLGHRMRQAGLAIPY
;
A
#
# COMPACT_ATOMS: atom_id res chain seq x y z
N MET A 1 -6.25 3.93 7.12
CA MET A 1 -6.53 2.50 6.87
C MET A 1 -5.29 1.85 6.28
N ARG A 2 -4.91 0.64 6.70
CA ARG A 2 -3.74 -0.08 6.15
C ARG A 2 -4.21 -1.31 5.37
N VAL A 3 -3.55 -1.61 4.25
CA VAL A 3 -3.81 -2.83 3.48
C VAL A 3 -3.17 -4.01 4.20
N LEU A 4 -4.00 -4.96 4.65
CA LEU A 4 -3.56 -6.15 5.38
C LEU A 4 -2.61 -6.98 4.49
N GLY A 5 -1.45 -7.36 5.02
CA GLY A 5 -0.48 -8.24 4.35
C GLY A 5 0.52 -7.53 3.42
N THR A 6 0.57 -6.20 3.44
CA THR A 6 1.55 -5.43 2.64
C THR A 6 2.10 -4.24 3.41
N ASN A 7 3.42 -4.11 3.43
CA ASN A 7 4.12 -2.94 3.91
C ASN A 7 4.64 -2.14 2.72
N ALA A 8 4.11 -0.94 2.51
CA ALA A 8 4.56 -0.02 1.46
C ALA A 8 5.57 0.98 2.06
N PRO A 9 6.60 1.39 1.30
CA PRO A 9 7.60 2.34 1.78
C PRO A 9 6.96 3.67 2.21
N GLY A 10 7.50 4.24 3.29
CA GLY A 10 6.98 5.47 3.88
C GLY A 10 7.54 6.71 3.18
N LEU A 11 6.71 7.75 3.05
CA LEU A 11 7.17 9.06 2.55
C LEU A 11 8.19 9.75 3.48
N ARG A 12 8.20 9.37 4.76
CA ARG A 12 9.30 9.68 5.70
C ARG A 12 10.25 8.48 5.72
N SER A 13 11.22 8.48 4.81
CA SER A 13 12.32 7.51 4.85
C SER A 13 13.12 7.70 6.15
N ARG A 14 13.54 6.58 6.75
CA ARG A 14 14.46 6.54 7.91
C ARG A 14 15.85 6.05 7.52
N CYS A 15 16.14 5.91 6.23
CA CYS A 15 17.43 5.43 5.75
C CYS A 15 18.56 6.41 6.11
N ASP A 16 19.73 5.85 6.41
CA ASP A 16 20.89 6.59 6.89
C ASP A 16 21.55 7.45 5.80
N THR A 17 21.32 7.12 4.52
CA THR A 17 21.90 7.83 3.38
C THR A 17 20.86 8.59 2.56
N GLU A 18 21.20 9.79 2.09
CA GLU A 18 20.29 10.63 1.27
C GLU A 18 19.86 9.93 -0.03
N ALA A 19 20.76 9.16 -0.65
CA ALA A 19 20.48 8.42 -1.88
C ALA A 19 19.41 7.32 -1.69
N GLU A 20 19.45 6.63 -0.55
CA GLU A 20 18.43 5.62 -0.20
C GLU A 20 17.12 6.29 0.21
N GLN A 21 17.19 7.44 0.90
CA GLN A 21 16.00 8.23 1.24
C GLN A 21 15.25 8.69 0.00
N GLU A 22 15.94 9.21 -1.02
CA GLU A 22 15.30 9.64 -2.26
C GLU A 22 14.73 8.47 -3.06
N ARG A 23 15.41 7.32 -3.09
CA ARG A 23 14.87 6.08 -3.68
C ARG A 23 13.60 5.61 -2.97
N GLU A 24 13.62 5.57 -1.64
CA GLU A 24 12.45 5.13 -0.86
C GLU A 24 11.29 6.12 -1.00
N LYS A 25 11.55 7.44 -0.98
CA LYS A 25 10.55 8.48 -1.24
C LYS A 25 9.96 8.34 -2.65
N ALA A 26 10.78 8.06 -3.67
CA ALA A 26 10.32 7.85 -5.03
C ALA A 26 9.40 6.63 -5.14
N LEU A 27 9.80 5.49 -4.53
CA LEU A 27 8.97 4.29 -4.44
C LEU A 27 7.67 4.53 -3.67
N ALA A 28 7.73 5.29 -2.57
CA ALA A 28 6.55 5.65 -1.78
C ALA A 28 5.57 6.54 -2.59
N ARG A 29 6.10 7.49 -3.39
CA ARG A 29 5.29 8.31 -4.31
C ARG A 29 4.66 7.44 -5.40
N GLN A 30 5.40 6.52 -5.98
CA GLN A 30 4.87 5.57 -6.98
C GLN A 30 3.78 4.68 -6.39
N ALA A 31 4.01 4.09 -5.21
CA ALA A 31 3.03 3.26 -4.50
C ALA A 31 1.75 4.04 -4.18
N LYS A 32 1.89 5.30 -3.75
CA LYS A 32 0.74 6.20 -3.52
C LYS A 32 -0.01 6.48 -4.82
N GLN A 33 0.69 6.87 -5.89
CA GLN A 33 0.05 7.19 -7.16
C GLN A 33 -0.65 5.98 -7.77
N PHE A 34 -0.02 4.80 -7.71
CA PHE A 34 -0.60 3.54 -8.15
C PHE A 34 -1.88 3.22 -7.38
N THR A 35 -1.84 3.34 -6.05
CA THR A 35 -3.02 3.09 -5.19
C THR A 35 -4.14 4.07 -5.49
N VAL A 36 -3.83 5.37 -5.60
CA VAL A 36 -4.83 6.41 -5.91
C VAL A 36 -5.44 6.20 -7.29
N ASN A 37 -4.62 5.90 -8.30
CA ASN A 37 -5.11 5.64 -9.65
C ASN A 37 -6.01 4.40 -9.68
N ALA A 38 -5.57 3.30 -9.07
CA ALA A 38 -6.35 2.07 -9.01
C ALA A 38 -7.70 2.26 -8.30
N LEU A 39 -7.74 3.05 -7.22
CA LEU A 39 -8.97 3.37 -6.50
C LEU A 39 -9.87 4.34 -7.28
N ARG A 40 -9.30 5.32 -7.99
CA ARG A 40 -10.07 6.28 -8.80
C ARG A 40 -10.65 5.66 -10.06
N SER A 41 -9.98 4.68 -10.65
CA SER A 41 -10.47 3.91 -11.79
C SER A 41 -11.33 2.71 -11.40
N ALA A 42 -11.51 2.46 -10.09
CA ALA A 42 -12.31 1.35 -9.60
C ALA A 42 -13.80 1.63 -9.80
N SER A 43 -14.52 0.68 -10.38
CA SER A 43 -15.99 0.73 -10.44
C SER A 43 -16.61 0.19 -9.14
N GLY A 44 -15.91 -0.71 -8.46
CA GLY A 44 -16.29 -1.23 -7.15
C GLY A 44 -15.06 -1.50 -6.28
N ILE A 45 -15.12 -1.05 -5.03
CA ILE A 45 -14.07 -1.29 -4.02
C ILE A 45 -14.69 -2.13 -2.91
N GLU A 46 -14.12 -3.31 -2.70
CA GLU A 46 -14.52 -4.21 -1.63
C GLU A 46 -13.43 -4.25 -0.56
N LEU A 47 -13.86 -4.16 0.69
CA LEU A 47 -12.99 -4.25 1.85
C LEU A 47 -13.37 -5.53 2.61
N ARG A 48 -12.45 -6.49 2.66
CA ARG A 48 -12.66 -7.79 3.31
C ARG A 48 -11.69 -7.97 4.48
N TYR A 49 -12.09 -8.73 5.50
CA TYR A 49 -11.27 -9.04 6.69
C TYR A 49 -10.83 -7.79 7.48
N PHE A 50 -11.76 -7.19 8.22
CA PHE A 50 -11.45 -6.08 9.11
C PHE A 50 -10.89 -6.59 10.43
N GLU A 51 -9.60 -6.37 10.67
CA GLU A 51 -8.99 -6.56 11.98
C GLU A 51 -8.69 -5.20 12.62
N ARG A 52 -9.12 -5.03 13.86
CA ARG A 52 -8.72 -3.89 14.69
C ARG A 52 -7.32 -4.17 15.22
N GLY A 53 -6.32 -3.47 14.70
CA GLY A 53 -4.98 -3.50 15.30
C GLY A 53 -4.99 -2.88 16.71
N SER A 54 -4.00 -3.24 17.53
CA SER A 54 -3.81 -2.78 18.93
C SER A 54 -3.72 -1.25 19.10
N VAL A 55 -3.61 -0.49 18.00
CA VAL A 55 -3.52 0.97 17.99
C VAL A 55 -4.45 1.50 16.89
N TYR A 56 -5.77 1.56 17.09
CA TYR A 56 -6.84 2.19 16.25
C TYR A 56 -6.79 2.12 14.69
N HIS A 57 -5.84 1.40 14.08
CA HIS A 57 -5.71 1.25 12.64
C HIS A 57 -6.52 0.04 12.22
N VAL A 58 -7.48 0.27 11.32
CA VAL A 58 -8.21 -0.82 10.65
C VAL A 58 -7.29 -1.42 9.59
N LEU A 59 -7.00 -2.71 9.76
CA LEU A 59 -6.38 -3.55 8.75
C LEU A 59 -7.49 -4.20 7.93
N ALA A 60 -7.43 -4.08 6.61
CA ALA A 60 -8.32 -4.86 5.74
C ALA A 60 -7.65 -5.23 4.42
N LYS A 61 -8.10 -6.33 3.83
CA LYS A 61 -7.78 -6.69 2.45
C LYS A 61 -8.64 -5.85 1.52
N VAL A 62 -7.97 -5.05 0.69
CA VAL A 62 -8.63 -4.20 -0.31
C VAL A 62 -8.69 -4.96 -1.63
N TYR A 63 -9.89 -5.06 -2.19
CA TYR A 63 -10.16 -5.62 -3.50
C TYR A 63 -10.75 -4.51 -4.39
N VAL A 64 -10.21 -4.38 -5.59
CA VAL A 64 -10.65 -3.40 -6.58
C VAL A 64 -11.12 -4.19 -7.80
N ASN A 65 -12.40 -4.09 -8.14
CA ASN A 65 -13.05 -4.86 -9.22
C ASN A 65 -12.82 -6.38 -9.08
N GLY A 66 -12.88 -6.92 -7.86
CA GLY A 66 -12.67 -8.34 -7.57
C GLY A 66 -11.20 -8.77 -7.43
N GLU A 67 -10.23 -7.93 -7.76
CA GLU A 67 -8.80 -8.24 -7.63
C GLU A 67 -8.17 -7.61 -6.39
N SER A 68 -7.34 -8.38 -5.68
CA SER A 68 -6.62 -7.88 -4.50
C SER A 68 -5.61 -6.78 -4.87
N LEU A 69 -5.81 -5.60 -4.30
CA LEU A 69 -4.91 -4.46 -4.49
C LEU A 69 -3.51 -4.76 -3.92
N GLY A 70 -3.44 -5.42 -2.75
CA GLY A 70 -2.17 -5.82 -2.15
C GLY A 70 -1.40 -6.84 -2.98
N HIS A 71 -2.08 -7.69 -3.76
CA HIS A 71 -1.43 -8.58 -4.72
C HIS A 71 -0.85 -7.80 -5.91
N ARG A 72 -1.62 -6.86 -6.48
CA ARG A 72 -1.13 -5.98 -7.57
C ARG A 72 0.05 -5.12 -7.14
N MET A 73 0.03 -4.57 -5.92
CA MET A 73 1.17 -3.80 -5.39
C MET A 73 2.43 -4.65 -5.21
N ARG A 74 2.30 -5.92 -4.80
CA ARG A 74 3.44 -6.86 -4.70
C ARG A 74 4.01 -7.20 -6.07
N GLN A 75 3.17 -7.51 -7.05
CA GLN A 75 3.62 -7.76 -8.43
C GLN A 75 4.33 -6.56 -9.05
N ALA A 76 3.87 -5.34 -8.73
CA ALA A 76 4.52 -4.10 -9.17
C ALA A 76 5.82 -3.76 -8.41
N GLY A 77 6.22 -4.56 -7.40
CA GLY A 77 7.39 -4.27 -6.56
C GLY A 77 7.21 -3.05 -5.64
N LEU A 78 5.98 -2.58 -5.45
CA LEU A 78 5.64 -1.36 -4.70
C LEU A 78 5.28 -1.64 -3.24
N ALA A 79 5.18 -2.91 -2.85
CA ALA A 79 4.93 -3.32 -1.47
C ALA A 79 5.60 -4.66 -1.17
N ILE A 80 6.11 -4.78 0.05
CA ILE A 80 6.73 -6.01 0.58
C ILE A 80 5.64 -6.77 1.35
N PRO A 81 5.55 -8.11 1.27
CA PRO A 81 4.66 -8.88 2.13
C PRO A 81 4.97 -8.59 3.61
N TYR A 82 3.91 -8.41 4.39
CA TYR A 82 4.00 -8.39 5.86
C TYR A 82 3.92 -9.82 6.40
#